data_AF-A0AA43LZH8-F1
#
_entry.id   AF-A0AA43LZH8-F1
#
_cell.length_a   1.000
_cell.length_b   1.000
_cell.length_c   1.000
_cell.angle_alpha   90.00
_cell.angle_beta   90.00
_cell.angle_gamma   90.00
#
_symmetry.space_group_name_H-M   'P 1'
#
loop_
_entity.id
_entity.type
_entity.pdbx_description
1 polymer ?
#
loop_
_entity_poly.entity_id
_entity_poly.type
_entity_poly.pdbx_seq_one_letter_code
_entity_poly.pdbx_strand_id
1 'polypeptide(L)'
;MNEVFDGNYGNPNEAYYANLNAYNQICVDTVRQTSGNNSARWLLIPGWNTKRIMISAHYYSPWDFAGEESGTITQWGASATNPSKKSSWGQEDYLNSQLQAMYNIFVAQGYPVVIGEFGSIDKTAYDSSNNVYRTAFAKAVTAAAKKYGAVPIYWDNGYNDQHGFGLFNHTNNTVTQQGIINGNMLY
;
A
#
# COMPACT_ATOMS: atom_id res chain seq x y z
N MET A 1 -10.23 -4.88 -10.74
CA MET A 1 -8.93 -4.75 -11.43
C MET A 1 -7.86 -4.37 -10.41
N ASN A 2 -6.57 -4.45 -10.74
CA ASN A 2 -5.44 -4.21 -9.81
C ASN A 2 -4.77 -2.86 -10.09
N GLU A 3 -3.55 -2.86 -10.64
CA GLU A 3 -2.85 -1.68 -11.16
C GLU A 3 -3.06 -1.60 -12.68
N VAL A 4 -3.75 -0.55 -13.16
CA VAL A 4 -4.11 -0.40 -14.58
C VAL A 4 -3.52 0.89 -15.11
N PHE A 5 -2.52 0.78 -15.97
CA PHE A 5 -1.79 1.88 -16.59
C PHE A 5 -1.12 1.40 -17.90
N ASP A 6 -0.46 2.31 -18.62
CA ASP A 6 0.16 2.06 -19.93
C ASP A 6 1.67 1.71 -19.84
N GLY A 7 2.19 1.49 -18.63
CA GLY A 7 3.62 1.28 -18.38
C GLY A 7 4.42 2.56 -18.14
N ASN A 8 3.82 3.74 -18.29
CA ASN A 8 4.45 5.02 -18.00
C ASN A 8 4.18 5.48 -16.56
N TYR A 9 5.24 5.79 -15.82
CA TYR A 9 5.17 6.25 -14.43
C TYR A 9 5.06 7.79 -14.29
N GLY A 10 4.97 8.51 -15.42
CA GLY A 10 4.70 9.95 -15.46
C GLY A 10 3.21 10.29 -15.35
N ASN A 11 2.83 11.49 -15.80
CA ASN A 11 1.42 11.90 -15.82
C ASN A 11 0.60 11.01 -16.76
N PRO A 12 -0.58 10.53 -16.32
CA PRO A 12 -1.42 9.64 -17.14
C PRO A 12 -1.95 10.36 -18.38
N ASN A 13 -2.02 9.65 -19.50
CA ASN A 13 -2.73 10.10 -20.69
C ASN A 13 -4.24 10.23 -20.39
N GLU A 14 -4.84 11.38 -20.71
CA GLU A 14 -6.25 11.66 -20.41
C GLU A 14 -7.22 10.65 -21.04
N ALA A 15 -6.96 10.20 -22.27
CA ALA A 15 -7.80 9.21 -22.94
C ALA A 15 -7.73 7.84 -22.27
N TYR A 16 -6.54 7.44 -21.80
CA TYR A 16 -6.37 6.18 -21.08
C TYR A 16 -7.02 6.24 -19.70
N TYR A 17 -6.97 7.40 -19.04
CA TYR A 17 -7.69 7.63 -17.79
C TYR A 17 -9.22 7.56 -17.98
N ALA A 18 -9.74 8.09 -19.09
CA ALA A 18 -11.15 7.95 -19.44
C ALA A 18 -11.55 6.48 -19.67
N ASN A 19 -10.69 5.69 -20.33
CA ASN A 19 -10.92 4.25 -20.52
C ASN A 19 -10.98 3.50 -19.18
N LEU A 20 -10.08 3.83 -18.24
CA LEU A 20 -10.09 3.25 -16.90
C LEU A 20 -11.42 3.54 -16.18
N ASN A 21 -11.91 4.78 -16.25
CA ASN A 21 -13.20 5.14 -15.68
C ASN A 21 -14.36 4.40 -16.36
N ALA A 22 -14.30 4.17 -17.68
CA ALA A 22 -15.29 3.38 -18.40
C ALA A 22 -15.30 1.91 -17.92
N TYR A 23 -14.13 1.30 -17.71
CA TYR A 23 -14.04 -0.07 -17.17
C TYR A 23 -14.64 -0.17 -15.77
N ASN A 24 -14.42 0.85 -14.93
CA ASN A 24 -15.03 0.94 -13.61
C ASN A 24 -16.55 1.02 -13.67
N GLN A 25 -17.08 1.87 -14.55
CA GLN A 25 -18.52 2.01 -14.72
C GLN A 25 -19.15 0.71 -15.20
N ILE A 26 -18.54 0.05 -16.21
CA ILE A 26 -18.99 -1.26 -16.71
C ILE A 26 -18.99 -2.29 -15.57
N CYS A 27 -17.94 -2.33 -14.74
CA CYS A 27 -17.87 -3.26 -13.61
C CYS A 27 -19.01 -3.02 -12.61
N VAL A 28 -19.21 -1.77 -12.20
CA VAL A 28 -20.27 -1.40 -11.26
C VAL A 28 -21.63 -1.77 -11.83
N ASP A 29 -21.96 -1.32 -13.03
CA ASP A 29 -23.26 -1.55 -13.65
C ASP A 29 -23.55 -3.03 -13.84
N THR A 30 -22.56 -3.79 -14.34
CA THR A 30 -22.69 -5.24 -14.53
C THR A 30 -22.98 -5.93 -13.20
N VAL A 31 -22.25 -5.60 -12.13
CA VAL A 31 -22.49 -6.22 -10.81
C VAL A 31 -23.85 -5.80 -10.25
N ARG A 32 -24.23 -4.51 -10.32
CA ARG A 32 -25.50 -4.03 -9.77
C ARG A 32 -26.74 -4.59 -10.47
N GLN A 33 -26.62 -4.93 -11.75
CA GLN A 33 -27.72 -5.53 -12.52
C GLN A 33 -27.96 -7.02 -12.21
N THR A 34 -27.04 -7.66 -11.50
CA THR A 34 -27.25 -9.05 -11.03
C THR A 34 -28.07 -9.10 -9.75
N SER A 35 -28.63 -10.27 -9.43
CA SER A 35 -29.58 -10.44 -8.34
C SER A 35 -28.92 -10.55 -6.95
N GLY A 36 -29.77 -10.61 -5.91
CA GLY A 36 -29.34 -10.81 -4.53
C GLY A 36 -28.61 -9.58 -3.97
N ASN A 37 -27.60 -9.83 -3.12
CA ASN A 37 -26.87 -8.77 -2.43
C ASN A 37 -25.93 -7.97 -3.35
N ASN A 38 -25.88 -8.28 -4.64
CA ASN A 38 -25.03 -7.57 -5.60
C ASN A 38 -25.49 -6.13 -5.86
N SER A 39 -26.77 -5.82 -5.60
CA SER A 39 -27.31 -4.46 -5.62
C SER A 39 -26.76 -3.56 -4.51
N ALA A 40 -26.27 -4.14 -3.40
CA ALA A 40 -25.88 -3.39 -2.21
C ALA A 40 -24.46 -3.65 -1.69
N ARG A 41 -23.78 -4.73 -2.12
CA ARG A 41 -22.41 -5.07 -1.67
C ARG A 41 -21.41 -3.94 -1.97
N TRP A 42 -20.36 -3.81 -1.17
CA TRP A 42 -19.28 -2.88 -1.48
C TRP A 42 -18.50 -3.32 -2.72
N LEU A 43 -18.09 -2.36 -3.55
CA LEU A 43 -17.18 -2.58 -4.68
C LEU A 43 -15.91 -1.75 -4.45
N LEU A 44 -14.75 -2.39 -4.51
CA LEU A 44 -13.46 -1.71 -4.48
C LEU A 44 -13.06 -1.38 -5.92
N ILE A 45 -12.94 -0.10 -6.22
CA ILE A 45 -12.69 0.41 -7.56
C ILE A 45 -11.49 1.35 -7.50
N PRO A 46 -10.47 1.17 -8.34
CA PRO A 46 -9.40 2.15 -8.44
C PRO A 46 -9.86 3.31 -9.35
N GLY A 47 -9.94 4.55 -8.83
CA GLY A 47 -10.26 5.81 -9.57
C GLY A 47 -11.66 5.94 -10.25
N TRP A 48 -12.03 7.08 -10.86
CA TRP A 48 -12.75 8.23 -10.26
C TRP A 48 -14.31 8.15 -10.34
N ASN A 49 -14.98 8.42 -9.19
CA ASN A 49 -16.37 8.89 -8.95
C ASN A 49 -17.60 7.96 -9.13
N THR A 50 -18.10 7.37 -8.02
CA THR A 50 -19.55 7.18 -7.66
C THR A 50 -19.71 6.56 -6.25
N LYS A 51 -20.86 6.73 -5.59
CA LYS A 51 -21.13 6.27 -4.20
C LYS A 51 -21.57 4.79 -4.14
N ARG A 52 -21.21 4.08 -3.04
CA ARG A 52 -21.10 2.60 -2.85
C ARG A 52 -19.85 1.96 -3.47
N ILE A 53 -18.78 2.75 -3.56
CA ILE A 53 -17.45 2.36 -4.02
C ILE A 53 -16.43 2.71 -2.94
N MET A 54 -15.43 1.83 -2.75
CA MET A 54 -14.19 2.12 -2.02
C MET A 54 -13.09 2.46 -3.03
N ILE A 55 -12.19 3.38 -2.67
CA ILE A 55 -11.04 3.76 -3.49
C ILE A 55 -9.83 2.93 -3.09
N SER A 56 -9.21 2.23 -4.06
CA SER A 56 -7.95 1.50 -3.84
C SER A 56 -6.75 2.37 -4.22
N ALA A 57 -5.69 2.33 -3.42
CA ALA A 57 -4.35 2.83 -3.75
C ALA A 57 -3.28 1.89 -3.18
N HIS A 58 -2.09 1.84 -3.76
CA HIS A 58 -0.95 1.06 -3.24
C HIS A 58 0.16 2.02 -2.76
N TYR A 59 0.90 1.65 -1.73
CA TYR A 59 1.93 2.50 -1.13
C TYR A 59 3.26 1.75 -0.89
N TYR A 60 4.25 2.05 -1.74
CA TYR A 60 5.63 1.56 -1.63
C TYR A 60 6.66 2.69 -1.69
N SER A 61 6.27 3.90 -1.25
CA SER A 61 7.19 5.04 -1.24
C SER A 61 7.97 5.12 0.09
N PRO A 62 9.29 5.38 0.04
CA PRO A 62 10.11 5.56 -1.16
C PRO A 62 10.59 4.20 -1.70
N TRP A 63 10.59 4.04 -3.03
CA TRP A 63 10.82 2.75 -3.68
C TRP A 63 12.22 2.19 -3.41
N ASP A 64 13.23 3.05 -3.35
CA ASP A 64 14.62 2.69 -3.02
C ASP A 64 14.74 1.95 -1.67
N PHE A 65 13.92 2.30 -0.68
CA PHE A 65 13.78 1.53 0.56
C PHE A 65 12.84 0.34 0.41
N ALA A 66 11.62 0.55 -0.10
CA ALA A 66 10.52 -0.40 0.02
C ALA A 66 10.58 -1.57 -0.97
N GLY A 67 11.05 -1.36 -2.20
CA GLY A 67 10.91 -2.36 -3.28
C GLY A 67 12.11 -2.51 -4.21
N GLU A 68 13.06 -1.57 -4.21
CA GLU A 68 14.28 -1.72 -4.99
C GLU A 68 15.13 -2.86 -4.42
N GLU A 69 15.43 -3.86 -5.24
CA GLU A 69 16.26 -5.03 -4.94
C GLU A 69 17.76 -4.67 -4.87
N SER A 70 18.09 -3.75 -3.97
CA SER A 70 19.44 -3.21 -3.74
C SER A 70 19.74 -3.05 -2.25
N GLY A 71 21.03 -3.12 -1.89
CA GLY A 71 21.54 -2.82 -0.55
C GLY A 71 21.90 -1.35 -0.32
N THR A 72 21.53 -0.45 -1.23
CA THR A 72 21.87 0.98 -1.17
C THR A 72 21.11 1.65 -0.02
N ILE A 73 19.78 1.51 -0.02
CA ILE A 73 18.91 2.04 1.02
C ILE A 73 18.28 0.88 1.79
N THR A 74 18.60 0.79 3.08
CA THR A 74 18.17 -0.29 3.98
C THR A 74 17.50 0.21 5.26
N GLN A 75 17.44 1.53 5.46
CA GLN A 75 16.89 2.16 6.65
C GLN A 75 15.83 3.21 6.28
N TRP A 76 14.85 3.38 7.16
CA TRP A 76 13.74 4.32 6.97
C TRP A 76 13.32 4.94 8.30
N GLY A 77 12.78 6.15 8.22
CA GLY A 77 12.19 6.86 9.35
C GLY A 77 13.20 7.55 10.26
N ALA A 78 12.69 8.22 11.28
CA ALA A 78 13.46 9.00 12.24
C ALA A 78 14.47 8.16 13.04
N SER A 79 14.23 6.85 13.19
CA SER A 79 15.11 5.94 13.93
C SER A 79 16.28 5.40 13.10
N ALA A 80 16.38 5.73 11.81
CA ALA A 80 17.52 5.36 10.98
C ALA A 80 18.83 5.87 11.59
N THR A 81 19.82 4.99 11.69
CA THR A 81 21.10 5.26 12.36
C THR A 81 22.21 5.64 11.39
N ASN A 82 22.06 5.29 10.11
CA ASN A 82 23.01 5.63 9.07
C ASN A 82 22.34 6.43 7.93
N PRO A 83 22.63 7.74 7.82
CA PRO A 83 22.09 8.59 6.76
C PRO A 83 22.43 8.10 5.34
N SER A 84 23.56 7.42 5.13
CA SER A 84 23.94 6.90 3.80
C SER A 84 23.11 5.68 3.38
N LYS A 85 22.32 5.11 4.29
CA LYS A 85 21.44 3.95 4.07
C LYS A 85 19.95 4.34 4.11
N LYS A 86 19.65 5.63 4.17
CA LYS A 86 18.30 6.19 4.29
C LYS A 86 18.01 7.06 3.06
N SER A 87 16.82 6.91 2.49
CA SER A 87 16.37 7.79 1.40
C SER A 87 16.36 9.26 1.85
N SER A 88 16.68 10.18 0.94
CA SER A 88 16.65 11.62 1.20
C SER A 88 15.24 12.23 1.24
N TRP A 89 14.23 11.45 0.84
CA TRP A 89 12.81 11.84 0.78
C TRP A 89 11.93 10.65 1.23
N GLY A 90 10.60 10.79 1.18
CA GLY A 90 9.68 9.68 1.45
C GLY A 90 9.59 9.26 2.92
N GLN A 91 9.88 10.17 3.86
CA GLN A 91 9.86 9.90 5.29
C GLN A 91 8.45 10.10 5.87
N GLU A 92 8.32 10.23 7.18
CA GLU A 92 7.03 10.34 7.88
C GLU A 92 6.18 11.52 7.39
N ASP A 93 6.80 12.62 7.03
CA ASP A 93 6.16 13.82 6.49
C ASP A 93 5.48 13.55 5.14
N TYR A 94 6.22 12.92 4.21
CA TYR A 94 5.70 12.53 2.90
C TYR A 94 4.57 11.53 3.04
N LEU A 95 4.75 10.47 3.83
CA LEU A 95 3.70 9.49 4.14
C LEU A 95 2.43 10.18 4.63
N ASN A 96 2.56 11.07 5.62
CA ASN A 96 1.40 11.80 6.14
C ASN A 96 0.74 12.67 5.08
N SER A 97 1.51 13.34 4.22
CA SER A 97 0.96 14.17 3.14
C SER A 97 0.14 13.36 2.13
N GLN A 98 0.61 12.17 1.76
CA GLN A 98 -0.08 11.31 0.78
C GLN A 98 -1.41 10.79 1.33
N LEU A 99 -1.41 10.26 2.56
CA LEU A 99 -2.64 9.76 3.18
C LEU A 99 -3.61 10.89 3.52
N GLN A 100 -3.11 12.08 3.88
CA GLN A 100 -3.96 13.27 4.07
C GLN A 100 -4.63 13.70 2.76
N ALA A 101 -3.93 13.65 1.63
CA ALA A 101 -4.53 13.96 0.32
C ALA A 101 -5.68 13.00 -0.01
N MET A 102 -5.49 11.69 0.22
CA MET A 102 -6.54 10.69 0.06
C MET A 102 -7.74 10.94 0.98
N TYR A 103 -7.48 11.35 2.23
CA TYR A 103 -8.54 11.73 3.16
C TYR A 103 -9.35 12.92 2.64
N ASN A 104 -8.68 14.01 2.27
CA ASN A 104 -9.33 15.25 1.86
C ASN A 104 -10.21 15.06 0.61
N ILE A 105 -9.76 14.23 -0.34
CA ILE A 105 -10.46 14.01 -1.60
C ILE A 105 -11.58 12.97 -1.46
N PHE A 106 -11.34 11.88 -0.73
CA PHE A 106 -12.23 10.71 -0.72
C PHE A 106 -12.91 10.49 0.62
N VAL A 107 -12.12 10.29 1.69
CA VAL A 107 -12.66 9.89 3.01
C VAL A 107 -13.58 10.98 3.58
N ALA A 108 -13.17 12.25 3.53
CA ALA A 108 -13.96 13.39 3.98
C ALA A 108 -15.27 13.53 3.22
N GLN A 109 -15.32 13.06 1.97
CA GLN A 109 -16.53 13.05 1.15
C GLN A 109 -17.39 11.80 1.39
N GLY A 110 -16.98 10.87 2.27
CA GLY A 110 -17.68 9.62 2.55
C GLY A 110 -17.39 8.49 1.55
N TYR A 111 -16.21 8.49 0.92
CA TYR A 111 -15.70 7.36 0.15
C TYR A 111 -14.61 6.65 0.97
N PRO A 112 -14.82 5.41 1.43
CA PRO A 112 -13.77 4.68 2.14
C PRO A 112 -12.55 4.49 1.23
N VAL A 113 -11.35 4.61 1.80
CA VAL A 113 -10.08 4.34 1.11
C VAL A 113 -9.49 3.04 1.65
N VAL A 114 -8.97 2.21 0.76
CA VAL A 114 -8.17 1.03 1.07
C VAL A 114 -6.78 1.25 0.49
N ILE A 115 -5.76 1.21 1.35
CA ILE A 115 -4.38 1.04 0.90
C ILE A 115 -4.21 -0.46 0.65
N GLY A 116 -4.55 -0.88 -0.56
CA GLY A 116 -4.70 -2.28 -0.96
C GLY A 116 -3.41 -3.07 -0.90
N GLU A 117 -2.29 -2.38 -0.98
CA GLU A 117 -0.96 -2.95 -0.79
C GLU A 117 -0.03 -1.93 -0.14
N PHE A 118 0.76 -2.39 0.83
CA PHE A 118 1.96 -1.71 1.29
C PHE A 118 2.93 -2.73 1.88
N GLY A 119 4.21 -2.39 1.92
CA GLY A 119 5.22 -3.20 2.58
C GLY A 119 6.62 -2.72 2.27
N SER A 120 7.62 -3.45 2.78
CA SER A 120 9.01 -3.26 2.37
C SER A 120 9.69 -4.62 2.27
N ILE A 121 10.55 -4.83 1.27
CA ILE A 121 11.24 -6.10 1.03
C ILE A 121 12.32 -6.40 2.09
N ASP A 122 12.64 -7.68 2.28
CA ASP A 122 13.75 -8.10 3.14
C ASP A 122 15.11 -7.72 2.55
N LYS A 123 15.85 -6.86 3.27
CA LYS A 123 17.22 -6.47 2.93
C LYS A 123 18.22 -6.86 4.03
N THR A 124 17.89 -7.83 4.88
CA THR A 124 18.74 -8.25 6.01
C THR A 124 20.09 -8.83 5.57
N ALA A 125 20.16 -9.37 4.34
CA ALA A 125 21.41 -9.79 3.71
C ALA A 125 22.40 -8.62 3.45
N TYR A 126 21.91 -7.38 3.35
CA TYR A 126 22.73 -6.17 3.16
C TYR A 126 22.93 -5.35 4.45
N ASP A 127 21.94 -5.39 5.35
CA ASP A 127 21.94 -4.68 6.62
C ASP A 127 21.17 -5.52 7.65
N SER A 128 21.89 -6.13 8.59
CA SER A 128 21.30 -6.99 9.62
C SER A 128 20.28 -6.28 10.52
N SER A 129 20.27 -4.95 10.53
CA SER A 129 19.28 -4.14 11.25
C SER A 129 18.02 -3.81 10.43
N ASN A 130 17.93 -4.23 9.16
CA ASN A 130 16.85 -3.85 8.24
C ASN A 130 15.44 -4.14 8.78
N ASN A 131 15.22 -5.27 9.48
CA ASN A 131 13.92 -5.60 10.06
C ASN A 131 13.42 -4.59 11.12
N VAL A 132 14.32 -3.82 11.74
CA VAL A 132 13.93 -2.69 12.62
C VAL A 132 13.17 -1.64 11.81
N TYR A 133 13.69 -1.29 10.62
CA TYR A 133 13.11 -0.25 9.78
C TYR A 133 11.93 -0.75 8.96
N ARG A 134 11.90 -2.02 8.55
CA ARG A 134 10.69 -2.65 7.97
C ARG A 134 9.53 -2.62 8.96
N THR A 135 9.80 -2.93 10.23
CA THR A 135 8.82 -2.83 11.32
C THR A 135 8.37 -1.38 11.54
N ALA A 136 9.30 -0.43 11.59
CA ALA A 136 8.99 0.99 11.76
C ALA A 136 8.14 1.54 10.61
N PHE A 137 8.46 1.16 9.37
CA PHE A 137 7.71 1.53 8.17
C PHE A 137 6.29 0.98 8.21
N ALA A 138 6.14 -0.34 8.46
CA ALA A 138 4.83 -0.97 8.48
C ALA A 138 3.92 -0.39 9.58
N LYS A 139 4.51 -0.14 10.76
CA LYS A 139 3.87 0.58 11.87
C LYS A 139 3.43 1.98 11.48
N ALA A 140 4.28 2.75 10.80
CA ALA A 140 3.99 4.13 10.40
C ALA A 140 2.88 4.19 9.34
N VAL A 141 2.93 3.32 8.32
CA VAL A 141 1.88 3.25 7.28
C VAL A 141 0.54 2.88 7.90
N THR A 142 0.51 1.87 8.77
CA THR A 142 -0.72 1.45 9.46
C THR A 142 -1.28 2.55 10.36
N ALA A 143 -0.42 3.23 11.13
CA ALA A 143 -0.83 4.35 11.98
C ALA A 143 -1.38 5.54 11.15
N ALA A 144 -0.73 5.87 10.03
CA ALA A 144 -1.18 6.92 9.14
C ALA A 144 -2.52 6.57 8.46
N ALA A 145 -2.67 5.34 7.98
CA ALA A 145 -3.92 4.85 7.40
C ALA A 145 -5.07 4.96 8.41
N LYS A 146 -4.86 4.48 9.65
CA LYS A 146 -5.84 4.63 10.74
C LYS A 146 -6.19 6.10 11.00
N LYS A 147 -5.18 6.96 11.13
CA LYS A 147 -5.36 8.40 11.37
C LYS A 147 -6.22 9.07 10.29
N TYR A 148 -6.07 8.66 9.04
CA TYR A 148 -6.75 9.25 7.88
C TYR A 148 -7.93 8.42 7.38
N GLY A 149 -8.45 7.49 8.18
CA GLY A 149 -9.67 6.74 7.86
C GLY A 149 -9.54 5.80 6.65
N ALA A 150 -8.33 5.31 6.39
CA ALA A 150 -8.04 4.31 5.37
C ALA A 150 -7.78 2.93 5.99
N VAL A 151 -8.05 1.87 5.23
CA VAL A 151 -7.76 0.48 5.61
C VAL A 151 -6.41 0.06 5.03
N PRO A 152 -5.39 -0.25 5.83
CA PRO A 152 -4.09 -0.72 5.34
C PRO A 152 -4.09 -2.24 5.15
N ILE A 153 -3.66 -2.72 3.98
CA ILE A 153 -3.52 -4.14 3.64
C ILE A 153 -2.06 -4.42 3.31
N TYR A 154 -1.39 -5.19 4.16
CA TYR A 154 0.01 -5.53 3.97
C TYR A 154 0.17 -6.50 2.79
N TRP A 155 1.15 -6.25 1.94
CA TRP A 155 1.50 -7.13 0.84
C TRP A 155 2.40 -8.26 1.33
N ASP A 156 1.87 -9.47 1.42
CA ASP A 156 2.61 -10.69 1.73
C ASP A 156 2.67 -11.59 0.49
N ASN A 157 3.87 -11.74 -0.09
CA ASN A 157 4.09 -12.56 -1.28
C ASN A 157 4.47 -14.03 -0.97
N GLY A 158 4.50 -14.43 0.30
CA GLY A 158 4.91 -15.75 0.77
C GLY A 158 6.41 -16.06 0.66
N TYR A 159 7.21 -15.14 0.12
CA TYR A 159 8.65 -15.32 -0.02
C TYR A 159 9.37 -14.82 1.23
N ASN A 160 10.14 -15.70 1.87
CA ASN A 160 10.71 -15.49 3.22
C ASN A 160 12.24 -15.33 3.21
N ASP A 161 12.83 -15.06 2.04
CA ASP A 161 14.26 -14.86 1.85
C ASP A 161 14.55 -13.43 1.35
N GLN A 162 15.78 -13.18 0.87
CA GLN A 162 16.22 -11.90 0.32
C GLN A 162 15.21 -11.34 -0.68
N HIS A 163 14.80 -10.08 -0.46
CA HIS A 163 13.78 -9.36 -1.23
C HIS A 163 12.32 -9.83 -1.00
N GLY A 164 12.10 -10.73 -0.05
CA GLY A 164 10.78 -11.24 0.30
C GLY A 164 9.94 -10.30 1.15
N PHE A 165 8.62 -10.41 1.00
CA PHE A 165 7.65 -9.71 1.85
C PHE A 165 7.04 -10.61 2.94
N GLY A 166 7.30 -11.92 2.90
CA GLY A 166 6.67 -12.94 3.72
C GLY A 166 6.66 -12.63 5.21
N LEU A 167 5.47 -12.57 5.81
CA LEU A 167 5.27 -12.55 7.26
C LEU A 167 4.97 -13.95 7.81
N PHE A 168 4.51 -14.84 6.92
CA PHE A 168 4.21 -16.23 7.19
C PHE A 168 4.90 -17.15 6.18
N ASN A 169 5.25 -18.35 6.61
CA ASN A 169 5.59 -19.43 5.69
C ASN A 169 4.31 -20.11 5.21
N HIS A 170 4.00 -19.96 3.92
CA HIS A 170 2.77 -20.47 3.32
C HIS A 170 2.72 -22.00 3.19
N THR A 171 3.84 -22.71 3.41
CA THR A 171 3.89 -24.19 3.36
C THR A 171 3.47 -24.82 4.69
N ASN A 172 3.85 -24.23 5.82
CA ASN A 172 3.65 -24.83 7.15
C ASN A 172 2.88 -23.93 8.12
N ASN A 173 2.38 -22.78 7.67
CA ASN A 173 1.55 -21.84 8.44
C ASN A 173 2.24 -21.28 9.70
N THR A 174 3.56 -21.11 9.68
CA THR A 174 4.31 -20.51 10.79
C THR A 174 4.58 -19.02 10.56
N VAL A 175 4.68 -18.26 11.65
CA VAL A 175 5.12 -16.85 11.64
C VAL A 175 6.62 -16.78 11.37
N THR A 176 7.03 -15.90 10.46
CA THR A 176 8.44 -15.61 10.16
C THR A 176 8.86 -14.20 10.54
N GLN A 177 7.92 -13.24 10.61
CA GLN A 177 8.21 -11.83 10.91
C GLN A 177 7.35 -11.28 12.05
N GLN A 178 7.49 -11.83 13.26
CA GLN A 178 6.68 -11.42 14.42
C GLN A 178 6.79 -9.91 14.74
N GLY A 179 7.97 -9.31 14.56
CA GLY A 179 8.17 -7.88 14.79
C GLY A 179 7.31 -7.00 13.90
N ILE A 180 7.22 -7.33 12.62
CA ILE A 180 6.42 -6.59 11.63
C ILE A 180 4.92 -6.77 11.91
N ILE A 181 4.49 -8.00 12.23
CA ILE A 181 3.09 -8.28 12.65
C ILE A 181 2.72 -7.42 13.85
N ASN A 182 3.55 -7.41 14.90
CA ASN A 182 3.32 -6.59 16.08
C ASN A 182 3.27 -5.10 15.74
N GLY A 183 4.15 -4.63 14.83
CA GLY A 183 4.14 -3.26 14.34
C GLY A 183 2.81 -2.85 13.71
N ASN A 184 2.21 -3.72 12.90
CA ASN A 184 0.91 -3.50 12.27
C ASN A 184 -0.26 -3.50 13.28
N MET A 185 -0.17 -4.28 14.36
CA MET A 185 -1.28 -4.47 15.30
C MET A 185 -1.36 -3.42 16.42
N LEU A 186 -0.40 -2.50 16.51
CA LEU A 186 -0.28 -1.55 17.64
C LEU A 186 -1.31 -0.40 17.64
N TYR A 187 -2.28 -0.39 16.72
CA TYR A 187 -3.24 0.70 16.59
C TYR A 187 -4.65 0.22 16.31
#